data_AF-A0A7C1FXM2-F1
#
_entry.id   AF-A0A7C1FXM2-F1
#
_cell.length_a   1.000
_cell.length_b   1.000
_cell.length_c   1.000
_cell.angle_alpha   90.00
_cell.angle_beta   90.00
_cell.angle_gamma   90.00
#
_symmetry.space_group_name_H-M   'P 1'
#
loop_
_entity.id
_entity.type
_entity.pdbx_description
1 polymer ?
#
loop_
_entity_poly.entity_id
_entity_poly.type
_entity_poly.pdbx_seq_one_letter_code
_entity_poly.pdbx_strand_id
1 'polypeptide(L)'
;MPEDFRRKLRSVKGKRAKRVIGHILKFGHVTTEELREKYGYDHSPRAIRDVKEHGIPLETFRVKGSHGRQIAAYRFGQPSQARGKEFAGRRAWPKAFKEDLVGAYGERCSICSTALPARYLQIDHRACFEVIGEQTGELKVEDYMLLCGSCNRAKSWSCEHCKNWKDDRDQSVCKTCYWASPTKYLHIALRLIRRLDITWTEQEVPEYEQLLSMSQHAQRELPDFVKEVLRRTLGTRQEGPKQ
;
A
#
# COMPACT_ATOMS: atom_id res chain seq x y z
N MET A 1 27.43 17.53 -5.98
CA MET A 1 26.62 16.28 -6.09
C MET A 1 27.58 15.11 -6.25
N PRO A 2 27.52 14.07 -5.40
CA PRO A 2 28.37 12.88 -5.48
C PRO A 2 28.30 12.15 -6.83
N GLU A 3 29.39 11.49 -7.24
CA GLU A 3 29.51 10.91 -8.59
C GLU A 3 28.70 9.61 -8.76
N ASP A 4 28.62 8.80 -7.71
CA ASP A 4 27.69 7.66 -7.60
C ASP A 4 26.23 8.11 -7.80
N PHE A 5 25.82 9.21 -7.17
CA PHE A 5 24.48 9.74 -7.33
C PHE A 5 24.22 10.24 -8.76
N ARG A 6 25.16 10.96 -9.37
CA ARG A 6 25.06 11.36 -10.79
C ARG A 6 24.93 10.17 -11.73
N ARG A 7 25.69 9.10 -11.48
CA ARG A 7 25.61 7.85 -12.24
C ARG A 7 24.22 7.23 -12.10
N LYS A 8 23.66 7.20 -10.90
CA LYS A 8 22.30 6.73 -10.66
C LYS A 8 21.26 7.52 -11.43
N LEU A 9 21.30 8.85 -11.36
CA LEU A 9 20.36 9.72 -12.10
C LEU A 9 20.40 9.44 -13.61
N ARG A 10 21.59 9.20 -14.17
CA ARG A 10 21.79 8.87 -15.58
C ARG A 10 21.32 7.46 -15.96
N SER A 11 21.30 6.51 -15.01
CA SER A 11 20.87 5.12 -15.25
C SER A 11 19.34 4.97 -15.46
N VAL A 12 18.55 5.98 -15.08
CA VAL A 12 17.08 5.90 -15.16
C VAL A 12 16.59 5.91 -16.61
N LYS A 13 15.93 4.81 -17.01
CA LYS A 13 15.40 4.63 -18.38
C LYS A 13 13.93 5.05 -18.54
N GLY A 14 13.14 5.05 -17.47
CA GLY A 14 11.70 5.36 -17.54
C GLY A 14 11.45 6.78 -18.03
N LYS A 15 10.67 6.93 -19.12
CA LYS A 15 10.47 8.23 -19.82
C LYS A 15 10.02 9.34 -18.88
N ARG A 16 9.03 9.06 -18.03
CA ARG A 16 8.47 10.03 -17.07
C ARG A 16 9.50 10.44 -16.01
N ALA A 17 10.07 9.47 -15.30
CA ALA A 17 11.08 9.72 -14.28
C ALA A 17 12.31 10.44 -14.83
N LYS A 18 12.81 10.03 -16.01
CA LYS A 18 13.93 10.67 -16.70
C LYS A 18 13.65 12.14 -17.04
N ARG A 19 12.42 12.47 -17.45
CA ARG A 19 12.00 13.85 -17.74
C ARG A 19 12.03 14.71 -16.48
N VAL A 20 11.50 14.20 -15.37
CA VAL A 20 11.51 14.87 -14.06
C VAL A 20 12.94 15.09 -13.57
N ILE A 21 13.77 14.05 -13.59
CA ILE A 21 15.19 14.11 -13.18
C ILE A 21 15.93 15.16 -14.01
N GLY A 22 15.75 15.14 -15.34
CA GLY A 22 16.39 16.11 -16.24
C GLY A 22 15.96 17.54 -15.98
N HIS A 23 14.69 17.75 -15.63
CA HIS A 23 14.19 19.07 -15.24
C HIS A 23 14.86 19.56 -13.95
N ILE A 24 14.88 18.74 -12.89
CA ILE A 24 15.50 19.11 -11.61
C ILE A 24 17.01 19.35 -11.77
N LEU A 25 17.70 18.56 -12.61
CA LEU A 25 19.12 18.78 -12.92
C LEU A 25 19.37 20.14 -13.60
N LYS A 26 18.43 20.62 -14.42
CA LYS A 26 18.56 21.88 -15.16
C LYS A 26 18.15 23.11 -14.35
N PHE A 27 17.08 23.00 -13.56
CA PHE A 27 16.44 24.16 -12.90
C PHE A 27 16.53 24.10 -11.36
N GLY A 28 17.15 23.07 -10.80
CA GLY A 28 17.32 22.85 -9.36
C GLY A 28 16.10 22.25 -8.67
N HIS A 29 14.89 22.46 -9.19
CA HIS A 29 13.64 21.86 -8.72
C HIS A 29 12.64 21.75 -9.87
N VAL A 30 11.50 21.09 -9.62
CA VAL A 30 10.34 21.06 -10.53
C VAL A 30 9.07 21.26 -9.72
N THR A 31 8.13 22.04 -10.24
CA THR A 31 6.84 22.31 -9.60
C THR A 31 5.72 21.41 -10.13
N THR A 32 4.63 21.26 -9.37
CA THR A 32 3.42 20.59 -9.87
C THR A 32 2.84 21.27 -11.11
N GLU A 33 3.01 22.58 -11.23
CA GLU A 33 2.56 23.37 -12.37
C GLU A 33 3.36 23.01 -13.63
N GLU A 34 4.69 23.00 -13.56
CA GLU A 34 5.55 22.60 -14.68
C GLU A 34 5.34 21.15 -15.10
N LEU A 35 5.11 20.25 -14.14
CA LEU A 35 4.78 18.85 -14.45
C LEU A 35 3.50 18.75 -15.28
N ARG A 36 2.47 19.52 -14.93
CA ARG A 36 1.21 19.55 -15.66
C ARG A 36 1.36 20.24 -17.01
N GLU A 37 1.84 21.47 -17.03
CA GLU A 37 1.76 22.36 -18.21
C GLU A 37 2.84 22.08 -19.24
N LYS A 38 4.08 21.81 -18.80
CA LYS A 38 5.22 21.59 -19.72
C LYS A 38 5.34 20.14 -20.17
N TYR A 39 4.83 19.21 -19.37
CA TYR A 39 5.04 17.78 -19.59
C TYR A 39 3.75 16.95 -19.70
N GLY A 40 2.57 17.55 -19.49
CA GLY A 40 1.28 16.86 -19.58
C GLY A 40 1.08 15.81 -18.49
N TYR A 41 1.70 15.97 -17.31
CA TYR A 41 1.57 15.05 -16.19
C TYR A 41 0.52 15.56 -15.19
N ASP A 42 -0.75 15.40 -15.55
CA ASP A 42 -1.90 15.83 -14.73
C ASP A 42 -1.88 15.25 -13.32
N HIS A 43 -1.43 14.00 -13.20
CA HIS A 43 -1.16 13.36 -11.91
C HIS A 43 0.30 13.58 -11.47
N SER A 44 0.65 14.83 -11.18
CA SER A 44 2.01 15.21 -10.75
C SER A 44 2.58 14.34 -9.61
N PRO A 45 1.83 13.96 -8.56
CA PRO A 45 2.34 13.05 -7.52
C PRO A 45 2.81 11.70 -8.06
N ARG A 46 2.20 11.19 -9.14
CA ARG A 46 2.63 9.93 -9.78
C ARG A 46 3.96 10.09 -10.50
N ALA A 47 4.19 11.21 -11.19
CA ALA A 47 5.47 11.47 -11.84
C ALA A 47 6.63 11.54 -10.84
N ILE A 48 6.39 12.17 -9.68
CA ILE A 48 7.34 12.21 -8.57
C ILE A 48 7.56 10.84 -7.95
N ARG A 49 6.49 10.05 -7.77
CA ARG A 49 6.57 8.68 -7.27
C ARG A 49 7.44 7.80 -8.18
N ASP A 50 7.31 7.92 -9.50
CA ASP A 50 8.12 7.14 -10.44
C ASP A 50 9.64 7.43 -10.27
N VAL A 51 10.03 8.66 -9.88
CA VAL A 51 11.44 8.98 -9.53
C VAL A 51 11.85 8.33 -8.21
N LYS A 52 11.01 8.42 -7.18
CA LYS A 52 11.26 7.78 -5.87
C LYS A 52 11.35 6.26 -5.99
N GLU A 53 10.55 5.65 -6.87
CA GLU A 53 10.58 4.21 -7.16
C GLU A 53 11.90 3.77 -7.81
N HIS A 54 12.70 4.69 -8.36
CA HIS A 54 14.08 4.40 -8.78
C HIS A 54 15.12 4.50 -7.65
N GLY A 55 14.71 4.77 -6.40
CA GLY A 55 15.60 4.91 -5.26
C GLY A 55 16.21 6.31 -5.10
N ILE A 56 15.72 7.28 -5.86
CA ILE A 56 16.24 8.67 -5.84
C ILE A 56 15.52 9.47 -4.76
N PRO A 57 16.24 10.02 -3.76
CA PRO A 57 15.63 10.84 -2.72
C PRO A 57 15.16 12.18 -3.29
N LEU A 58 13.94 12.58 -2.93
CA LEU A 58 13.35 13.87 -3.28
C LEU A 58 12.78 14.55 -2.05
N GLU A 59 13.11 15.83 -1.88
CA GLU A 59 12.52 16.73 -0.91
C GLU A 59 11.32 17.45 -1.53
N THR A 60 10.24 17.59 -0.76
CA THR A 60 9.07 18.37 -1.13
C THR A 60 9.06 19.68 -0.33
N PHE A 61 8.87 20.80 -1.01
CA PHE A 61 8.71 22.12 -0.40
C PHE A 61 7.60 22.91 -1.12
N ARG A 62 7.24 24.09 -0.62
CA ARG A 62 6.21 24.94 -1.24
C ARG A 62 6.83 26.18 -1.88
N VAL A 63 6.30 26.55 -3.05
CA VAL A 63 6.65 27.77 -3.78
C VAL A 63 5.38 28.47 -4.24
N LYS A 64 5.47 29.77 -4.55
CA LYS A 64 4.36 30.53 -5.12
C LYS A 64 4.24 30.19 -6.62
N GLY A 65 3.10 29.66 -7.04
CA GLY A 65 2.80 29.39 -8.45
C GLY A 65 2.41 30.65 -9.22
N SER A 66 2.21 30.52 -10.53
CA SER A 66 1.87 31.65 -11.42
C SER A 66 0.60 32.38 -10.99
N HIS A 67 -0.40 31.64 -10.48
CA HIS A 67 -1.66 32.18 -9.97
C HIS A 67 -1.59 32.64 -8.50
N GLY A 68 -0.39 32.79 -7.94
CA GLY A 68 -0.18 33.31 -6.59
C GLY A 68 -0.47 32.34 -5.43
N ARG A 69 -1.01 31.15 -5.71
CA ARG A 69 -1.22 30.08 -4.71
C ARG A 69 0.07 29.35 -4.39
N GLN A 70 0.19 28.84 -3.17
CA GLN A 70 1.30 27.96 -2.78
C GLN A 70 1.10 26.58 -3.41
N ILE A 71 2.08 26.14 -4.20
CA ILE A 71 2.10 24.85 -4.89
C ILE A 71 3.29 24.01 -4.43
N ALA A 72 3.23 22.70 -4.64
CA ALA A 72 4.34 21.81 -4.29
C ALA A 72 5.46 21.89 -5.34
N ALA A 73 6.68 21.91 -4.84
CA ALA A 73 7.92 21.84 -5.59
C ALA A 73 8.78 20.68 -5.07
N TYR A 74 9.58 20.10 -5.96
CA TYR A 74 10.39 18.93 -5.68
C TYR A 74 11.83 19.15 -6.13
N ARG A 75 12.79 18.84 -5.27
CA ARG A 75 14.24 18.85 -5.57
C ARG A 75 14.90 17.58 -5.08
N PHE A 76 16.14 17.31 -5.51
CA PHE A 76 16.89 16.19 -4.96
C PHE A 76 17.12 16.37 -3.46
N GLY A 77 16.79 15.34 -2.68
CA GLY A 77 17.19 15.27 -1.28
C GLY A 77 18.64 14.85 -1.13
N GLN A 78 19.10 14.73 0.11
CA GLN A 78 20.46 14.27 0.37
C GLN A 78 20.65 12.81 -0.08
N PRO A 79 21.75 12.48 -0.79
CA PRO A 79 22.04 11.10 -1.20
C PRO A 79 22.12 10.10 -0.03
N SER A 80 22.51 10.55 1.17
CA SER A 80 22.49 9.76 2.41
C SER A 80 21.08 9.31 2.82
N GLN A 81 20.04 9.98 2.34
CA GLN A 81 18.63 9.61 2.55
C GLN A 81 18.09 8.68 1.46
N ALA A 82 18.95 8.25 0.52
CA ALA A 82 18.55 7.29 -0.49
C ALA A 82 18.20 5.93 0.13
N ARG A 83 17.27 5.21 -0.50
CA ARG A 83 16.82 3.90 -0.03
C ARG A 83 17.86 2.84 -0.33
N GLY A 84 18.24 2.08 0.69
CA GLY A 84 19.19 0.97 0.58
C GLY A 84 20.62 1.40 0.23
N LYS A 85 21.54 0.45 0.21
CA LYS A 85 22.87 0.68 -0.38
C LYS A 85 22.68 0.94 -1.88
N GLU A 86 23.37 1.92 -2.44
CA GLU A 86 23.40 2.22 -3.89
C GLU A 86 22.10 2.74 -4.56
N PHE A 87 21.22 3.43 -3.82
CA PHE A 87 19.98 3.99 -4.39
C PHE A 87 19.08 2.90 -5.01
N ALA A 88 18.85 1.80 -4.30
CA ALA A 88 18.04 0.70 -4.80
C ALA A 88 16.60 1.17 -5.05
N GLY A 89 16.09 0.89 -6.26
CA GLY A 89 14.71 1.13 -6.65
C GLY A 89 13.87 -0.15 -6.61
N ARG A 90 12.55 -0.03 -6.78
CA ARG A 90 11.66 -1.18 -6.86
C ARG A 90 11.98 -2.00 -8.12
N ARG A 91 12.20 -3.31 -7.95
CA ARG A 91 12.39 -4.26 -9.05
C ARG A 91 11.04 -4.75 -9.60
N ALA A 92 11.00 -5.06 -10.90
CA ALA A 92 9.85 -5.74 -11.48
C ALA A 92 9.87 -7.21 -11.06
N TRP A 93 8.69 -7.77 -10.76
CA TRP A 93 8.56 -9.18 -10.39
C TRP A 93 8.75 -10.08 -11.62
N PRO A 94 9.52 -11.18 -11.51
CA PRO A 94 9.52 -12.22 -12.54
C PRO A 94 8.12 -12.78 -12.75
N LYS A 95 7.80 -13.19 -13.99
CA LYS A 95 6.49 -13.80 -14.30
C LYS A 95 6.27 -15.10 -13.51
N ALA A 96 7.29 -15.96 -13.48
CA ALA A 96 7.26 -17.23 -12.73
C ALA A 96 6.95 -17.02 -11.24
N PHE A 97 7.45 -15.94 -10.63
CA PHE A 97 7.19 -15.66 -9.23
C PHE A 97 5.69 -15.42 -8.92
N LYS A 98 4.94 -14.88 -9.88
CA LYS A 98 3.48 -14.76 -9.73
C LYS A 98 2.80 -16.12 -9.77
N GLU A 99 3.29 -17.03 -10.60
CA GLU A 99 2.79 -18.40 -10.71
C GLU A 99 3.08 -19.17 -9.41
N ASP A 100 4.27 -19.00 -8.82
CA ASP A 100 4.62 -19.57 -7.51
C ASP A 100 3.69 -19.10 -6.39
N LEU A 101 3.39 -17.80 -6.35
CA LEU A 101 2.45 -17.22 -5.37
C LEU A 101 1.03 -17.76 -5.54
N VAL A 102 0.57 -17.92 -6.78
CA VAL A 102 -0.74 -18.51 -7.07
C VAL A 102 -0.76 -19.99 -6.70
N GLY A 103 0.32 -20.73 -6.96
CA GLY A 103 0.46 -22.13 -6.56
C GLY A 103 0.42 -22.29 -5.03
N ALA A 104 1.05 -21.38 -4.28
CA ALA A 104 1.10 -21.44 -2.83
C ALA A 104 -0.19 -20.95 -2.13
N TYR A 105 -0.87 -19.94 -2.67
CA TYR A 105 -1.98 -19.26 -1.98
C TYR A 105 -3.35 -19.37 -2.66
N GLY A 106 -3.37 -19.90 -3.89
CA GLY A 106 -4.54 -19.95 -4.76
C GLY A 106 -4.81 -18.60 -5.45
N GLU A 107 -5.72 -18.64 -6.43
CA GLU A 107 -6.24 -17.46 -7.12
C GLU A 107 -7.25 -16.70 -6.25
N ARG A 108 -6.79 -16.14 -5.14
CA ARG A 108 -7.62 -15.36 -4.22
C ARG A 108 -6.88 -14.21 -3.55
N CYS A 109 -7.65 -13.21 -3.11
CA CYS A 109 -7.12 -12.12 -2.30
C CYS A 109 -6.80 -12.63 -0.88
N SER A 110 -5.60 -12.36 -0.38
CA SER A 110 -5.17 -12.78 0.96
C SER A 110 -5.83 -12.01 2.11
N ILE A 111 -6.60 -10.95 1.82
CA ILE A 111 -7.29 -10.11 2.82
C ILE A 111 -8.78 -10.41 2.85
N CYS A 112 -9.49 -10.24 1.73
CA CYS A 112 -10.94 -10.46 1.67
C CYS A 112 -11.32 -11.89 1.24
N SER A 113 -10.34 -12.77 0.99
CA SER A 113 -10.52 -14.16 0.58
C SER A 113 -11.25 -14.41 -0.75
N THR A 114 -11.76 -13.35 -1.40
CA THR A 114 -12.46 -13.44 -2.69
C THR A 114 -11.58 -14.11 -3.75
N ALA A 115 -12.10 -15.17 -4.37
CA ALA A 115 -11.48 -15.83 -5.52
C ALA A 115 -11.54 -14.91 -6.74
N LEU A 116 -10.40 -14.71 -7.40
CA LEU A 116 -10.25 -13.81 -8.53
C LEU A 116 -9.17 -14.36 -9.47
N PRO A 117 -9.39 -14.35 -10.80
CA PRO A 117 -8.36 -14.77 -11.76
C PRO A 117 -7.03 -14.06 -11.49
N ALA A 118 -5.90 -14.77 -11.60
CA ALA A 118 -4.58 -14.26 -11.21
C ALA A 118 -4.24 -12.91 -11.86
N ARG A 119 -4.73 -12.64 -13.06
CA ARG A 119 -4.54 -11.35 -13.74
C ARG A 119 -5.04 -10.13 -12.94
N TYR A 120 -6.05 -10.29 -12.10
CA TYR A 120 -6.59 -9.23 -11.24
C TYR A 120 -5.91 -9.13 -9.87
N LEU A 121 -5.09 -10.13 -9.51
CA LEU A 121 -4.32 -10.13 -8.27
C LEU A 121 -2.99 -9.41 -8.45
N GLN A 122 -2.67 -8.57 -7.48
CA GLN A 122 -1.44 -7.80 -7.39
C GLN A 122 -0.53 -8.45 -6.36
N ILE A 123 0.76 -8.57 -6.69
CA ILE A 123 1.80 -8.98 -5.74
C ILE A 123 2.12 -7.79 -4.86
N ASP A 124 2.10 -7.99 -3.54
CA ASP A 124 2.59 -7.03 -2.57
C ASP A 124 3.40 -7.74 -1.48
N HIS A 125 4.32 -7.01 -0.84
CA HIS A 125 5.11 -7.52 0.28
C HIS A 125 4.22 -7.67 1.50
N ARG A 126 4.35 -8.73 2.31
CA ARG A 126 3.60 -8.82 3.58
C ARG A 126 3.94 -7.67 4.51
N ALA A 127 5.23 -7.49 4.82
CA ALA A 127 5.70 -6.33 5.56
C ALA A 127 5.82 -5.11 4.64
N CYS A 128 5.59 -3.92 5.21
CA CYS A 128 5.59 -2.70 4.42
C CYS A 128 6.96 -2.47 3.78
N PHE A 129 7.01 -2.39 2.44
CA PHE A 129 8.24 -2.15 1.67
C PHE A 129 9.02 -0.92 2.16
N GLU A 130 8.32 0.10 2.63
CA GLU A 130 8.92 1.34 3.09
C GLU A 130 9.61 1.19 4.46
N VAL A 131 9.23 0.17 5.23
CA VAL A 131 9.89 -0.21 6.48
C VAL A 131 11.05 -1.16 6.22
N ILE A 132 10.83 -2.20 5.42
CA ILE A 132 11.82 -3.28 5.24
C ILE A 132 12.88 -3.00 4.17
N GLY A 133 12.61 -2.06 3.27
CA GLY A 133 13.45 -1.78 2.10
C GLY A 133 13.50 -2.93 1.09
N GLU A 134 14.42 -2.81 0.14
CA GLU A 134 14.65 -3.85 -0.87
C GLU A 134 15.33 -5.07 -0.21
N GLN A 135 14.74 -6.25 -0.38
CA GLN A 135 15.33 -7.49 0.11
C GLN A 135 16.39 -7.99 -0.89
N THR A 136 17.60 -8.27 -0.41
CA THR A 136 18.66 -8.87 -1.23
C THR A 136 18.57 -10.38 -1.18
N GLY A 137 18.65 -11.04 -2.34
CA GLY A 137 18.60 -12.51 -2.44
C GLY A 137 17.40 -13.01 -3.22
N GLU A 138 17.11 -14.29 -3.03
CA GLU A 138 16.00 -15.01 -3.67
C GLU A 138 14.63 -14.52 -3.15
N LEU A 139 13.64 -14.50 -4.04
CA LEU A 139 12.28 -14.14 -3.69
C LEU A 139 11.62 -15.28 -2.94
N LYS A 140 11.29 -15.06 -1.68
CA LYS A 140 10.64 -16.04 -0.81
C LYS A 140 9.14 -15.84 -0.81
N VAL A 141 8.38 -16.83 -1.26
CA VAL A 141 6.91 -16.77 -1.37
C VAL A 141 6.24 -16.26 -0.09
N GLU A 142 6.75 -16.66 1.08
CA GLU A 142 6.25 -16.28 2.41
C GLU A 142 6.37 -14.79 2.73
N ASP A 143 7.29 -14.05 2.09
CA ASP A 143 7.46 -12.61 2.29
C ASP A 143 6.44 -11.79 1.48
N TYR A 144 5.65 -12.45 0.63
CA TYR A 144 4.71 -11.83 -0.30
C TYR A 144 3.30 -12.36 -0.15
N MET A 145 2.35 -11.68 -0.79
CA MET A 145 0.94 -12.04 -0.78
C MET A 145 0.26 -11.54 -2.06
N LEU A 146 -0.85 -12.18 -2.40
CA LEU A 146 -1.73 -11.78 -3.51
C LEU A 146 -2.89 -10.94 -2.97
N LEU A 147 -3.12 -9.78 -3.59
CA LEU A 147 -4.17 -8.84 -3.19
C LEU A 147 -5.01 -8.42 -4.38
N CYS A 148 -6.33 -8.30 -4.18
CA CYS A 148 -7.15 -7.54 -5.13
C CYS A 148 -6.78 -6.04 -5.05
N GLY A 149 -7.07 -5.28 -6.12
CA GLY A 149 -6.71 -3.86 -6.19
C GLY A 149 -7.27 -3.02 -5.04
N SER A 150 -8.48 -3.32 -4.57
CA SER A 150 -9.12 -2.63 -3.45
C SER A 150 -8.37 -2.88 -2.12
N CYS A 151 -8.09 -4.15 -1.80
CA CYS A 151 -7.35 -4.50 -0.57
C CYS A 151 -5.91 -3.97 -0.59
N ASN A 152 -5.24 -4.00 -1.75
CA ASN A 152 -3.90 -3.42 -1.88
C ASN A 152 -3.91 -1.91 -1.63
N ARG A 153 -4.92 -1.20 -2.14
CA ARG A 153 -5.07 0.23 -1.88
C ARG A 153 -5.36 0.52 -0.41
N ALA A 154 -6.22 -0.26 0.23
CA ALA A 154 -6.55 -0.12 1.64
C ALA A 154 -5.31 -0.36 2.52
N LYS A 155 -4.54 -1.40 2.22
CA LYS A 155 -3.24 -1.67 2.83
C LYS A 155 -2.28 -0.51 2.68
N SER A 156 -2.05 -0.05 1.45
CA SER A 156 -1.16 1.07 1.16
C SER A 156 -1.54 2.31 1.95
N TRP A 157 -2.83 2.68 1.95
CA TRP A 157 -3.33 3.82 2.71
C TRP A 157 -3.09 3.67 4.21
N SER A 158 -3.43 2.52 4.79
CA SER A 158 -3.23 2.28 6.21
C SER A 158 -1.75 2.31 6.60
N CYS A 159 -0.87 1.77 5.75
CA CYS A 159 0.56 1.77 5.97
C CYS A 159 1.13 3.20 5.87
N GLU A 160 0.74 4.00 4.87
CA GLU A 160 1.18 5.39 4.68
C GLU A 160 0.84 6.29 5.88
N HIS A 161 -0.20 5.93 6.64
CA HIS A 161 -0.65 6.66 7.82
C HIS A 161 -0.18 6.04 9.15
N CYS A 162 0.50 4.90 9.10
CA CYS A 162 0.99 4.19 10.29
C CYS A 162 2.20 4.90 10.90
N LYS A 163 2.24 5.02 12.23
CA LYS A 163 3.39 5.57 12.96
C LYS A 163 4.68 4.80 12.67
N ASN A 164 4.61 3.47 12.58
CA ASN A 164 5.78 2.64 12.26
C ASN A 164 6.38 2.94 10.87
N TRP A 165 5.57 3.37 9.91
CA TRP A 165 6.11 3.86 8.63
C TRP A 165 6.78 5.21 8.83
N LYS A 166 6.08 6.16 9.47
CA LYS A 166 6.53 7.55 9.55
C LYS A 166 7.80 7.72 10.37
N ASP A 167 7.88 6.99 11.48
CA ASP A 167 8.85 7.26 12.54
C ASP A 167 9.73 6.02 12.83
N ASP A 168 9.13 4.96 13.39
CA ASP A 168 9.89 3.91 14.09
C ASP A 168 10.63 2.92 13.17
N ARG A 169 10.09 2.66 11.97
CA ARG A 169 10.67 1.76 10.94
C ARG A 169 11.01 0.35 11.45
N ASP A 170 10.24 -0.20 12.40
CA ASP A 170 10.46 -1.54 12.95
C ASP A 170 9.74 -2.63 12.12
N GLN A 171 10.51 -3.53 11.51
CA GLN A 171 9.97 -4.65 10.75
C GLN A 171 9.13 -5.62 11.62
N SER A 172 9.49 -5.80 12.90
CA SER A 172 8.79 -6.70 13.81
C SER A 172 7.34 -6.28 14.02
N VAL A 173 7.09 -4.97 14.14
CA VAL A 173 5.76 -4.37 14.22
C VAL A 173 4.94 -4.66 12.96
N CYS A 174 5.56 -4.64 11.77
CA CYS A 174 4.87 -4.98 10.54
C CYS A 174 4.41 -6.44 10.52
N LYS A 175 5.24 -7.38 11.01
CA LYS A 175 4.94 -8.82 11.00
C LYS A 175 3.70 -9.18 11.82
N THR A 176 3.38 -8.39 12.84
CA THR A 176 2.19 -8.57 13.70
C THR A 176 1.01 -7.68 13.31
N CYS A 177 1.06 -7.01 12.15
CA CYS A 177 -0.03 -6.17 11.62
C CYS A 177 -0.98 -7.00 10.74
N TYR A 178 -2.28 -6.69 10.78
CA TYR A 178 -3.30 -7.31 9.91
C TYR A 178 -2.90 -7.35 8.44
N TRP A 179 -2.32 -6.25 7.94
CA TRP A 179 -1.95 -6.12 6.54
C TRP A 179 -0.79 -7.03 6.10
N ALA A 180 -0.02 -7.59 7.05
CA ALA A 180 1.02 -8.57 6.77
C ALA A 180 0.54 -10.01 7.02
N SER A 181 -0.20 -10.19 8.11
CA SER A 181 -0.56 -11.50 8.66
C SER A 181 -2.03 -11.52 9.10
N PRO A 182 -3.01 -11.49 8.17
CA PRO A 182 -4.43 -11.30 8.49
C PRO A 182 -5.04 -12.40 9.38
N THR A 183 -4.38 -13.55 9.51
CA THR A 183 -4.79 -14.64 10.40
C THR A 183 -3.98 -14.71 11.71
N LYS A 184 -2.88 -13.96 11.83
CA LYS A 184 -1.97 -13.95 12.99
C LYS A 184 -1.47 -12.53 13.26
N TYR A 185 -2.37 -11.65 13.71
CA TYR A 185 -2.04 -10.25 13.97
C TYR A 185 -2.55 -9.75 15.32
N LEU A 186 -1.90 -8.69 15.81
CA LEU A 186 -2.17 -8.05 17.10
C LEU A 186 -2.74 -6.65 16.96
N HIS A 187 -2.57 -6.02 15.79
CA HIS A 187 -2.98 -4.64 15.55
C HIS A 187 -3.26 -4.37 14.07
N ILE A 188 -3.91 -3.25 13.81
CA ILE A 188 -3.99 -2.65 12.47
C ILE A 188 -3.36 -1.28 12.56
N ALA A 189 -2.17 -1.12 11.96
CA ALA A 189 -1.40 0.12 12.00
C ALA A 189 -1.24 0.69 13.43
N LEU A 190 -0.79 -0.17 14.36
CA LEU A 190 -0.57 0.11 15.78
C LEU A 190 -1.84 0.45 16.59
N ARG A 191 -3.02 0.24 16.01
CA ARG A 191 -4.30 0.33 16.73
C ARG A 191 -4.79 -1.04 17.14
N LEU A 192 -5.29 -1.16 18.36
CA LEU A 192 -5.91 -2.39 18.86
C LEU A 192 -7.25 -2.62 18.17
N ILE A 193 -7.19 -3.25 17.00
CA ILE A 193 -8.35 -3.57 16.16
C ILE A 193 -8.27 -5.04 15.78
N ARG A 194 -9.41 -5.73 15.78
CA ARG A 194 -9.60 -7.01 15.12
C ARG A 194 -10.64 -6.83 14.02
N ARG A 195 -10.20 -7.04 12.78
CA ARG A 195 -11.00 -7.02 11.57
C ARG A 195 -11.15 -8.44 11.03
N LEU A 196 -12.38 -8.76 10.65
CA LEU A 196 -12.71 -9.90 9.83
C LEU A 196 -13.37 -9.35 8.56
N ASP A 197 -12.80 -9.64 7.39
CA ASP A 197 -13.46 -9.39 6.11
C ASP A 197 -14.21 -10.66 5.69
N ILE A 198 -15.50 -10.53 5.41
CA ILE A 198 -16.36 -11.62 4.93
C ILE A 198 -16.94 -11.17 3.60
N THR A 199 -17.00 -12.09 2.64
CA THR A 199 -17.62 -11.84 1.34
C THR A 199 -18.39 -13.09 0.97
N TRP A 200 -19.70 -12.95 0.78
CA TRP A 200 -20.55 -13.97 0.20
C TRP A 200 -20.46 -13.85 -1.32
N THR A 201 -20.09 -14.93 -1.99
CA THR A 201 -19.88 -14.99 -3.43
C THR A 201 -20.79 -16.03 -4.07
N GLU A 202 -21.31 -15.71 -5.25
CA GLU A 202 -22.08 -16.64 -6.09
C GLU A 202 -23.16 -17.42 -5.33
N GLN A 203 -22.91 -18.70 -5.03
CA GLN A 203 -23.85 -19.58 -4.35
C GLN A 203 -24.11 -19.21 -2.88
N GLU A 204 -23.27 -18.38 -2.28
CA GLU A 204 -23.39 -17.90 -0.91
C GLU A 204 -24.31 -16.66 -0.81
N VAL A 205 -24.69 -16.03 -1.93
CA VAL A 205 -25.56 -14.83 -1.96
C VAL A 205 -26.90 -15.06 -1.23
N PRO A 206 -27.60 -16.21 -1.36
CA PRO A 206 -28.82 -16.47 -0.61
C PRO A 206 -28.64 -16.41 0.91
N GLU A 207 -27.47 -16.79 1.45
CA GLU A 207 -27.17 -16.69 2.88
C GLU A 207 -27.10 -15.23 3.34
N TYR A 208 -26.48 -14.37 2.52
CA TYR A 208 -26.43 -12.93 2.77
C TYR A 208 -27.83 -12.31 2.77
N GLU A 209 -28.65 -12.64 1.78
CA GLU A 209 -30.03 -12.13 1.69
C GLU A 209 -30.87 -12.55 2.90
N GLN A 210 -30.67 -13.78 3.39
CA GLN A 210 -31.31 -14.24 4.61
C GLN A 210 -30.86 -13.42 5.83
N LEU A 211 -29.55 -13.19 5.99
CA LEU A 211 -29.02 -12.37 7.08
C LEU A 211 -29.54 -10.93 7.03
N LEU A 212 -29.64 -10.34 5.84
CA LEU A 212 -30.20 -9.00 5.61
C LEU A 212 -31.69 -8.93 5.99
N SER A 213 -32.47 -9.92 5.56
CA SER A 213 -33.88 -10.01 5.94
C SER A 213 -34.03 -10.10 7.46
N MET A 214 -33.24 -10.96 8.11
CA MET A 214 -33.29 -11.11 9.57
C MET A 214 -32.86 -9.83 10.31
N SER A 215 -31.87 -9.08 9.80
CA SER A 215 -31.44 -7.83 10.41
C SER A 215 -32.51 -6.74 10.31
N GLN A 216 -33.24 -6.69 9.20
CA GLN A 216 -34.36 -5.76 9.00
C GLN A 216 -35.52 -6.06 9.97
N HIS A 217 -35.90 -7.33 10.12
CA HIS A 217 -36.92 -7.73 11.10
C HIS A 217 -36.50 -7.40 12.54
N ALA A 218 -35.20 -7.52 12.84
CA ALA A 218 -34.65 -7.16 14.14
C ALA A 218 -34.43 -5.64 14.33
N GLN A 219 -34.68 -4.82 13.30
CA GLN A 219 -34.41 -3.38 13.28
C GLN A 219 -32.96 -3.03 13.67
N ARG A 220 -32.01 -3.77 13.11
CA ARG A 220 -30.58 -3.59 13.37
C ARG A 220 -29.79 -3.48 12.07
N GLU A 221 -28.71 -2.71 12.14
CA GLU A 221 -27.70 -2.69 11.08
C GLU A 221 -27.09 -4.09 10.90
N LEU A 222 -27.00 -4.55 9.65
CA LEU A 222 -26.58 -5.91 9.31
C LEU A 222 -25.24 -6.32 9.97
N PRO A 223 -24.17 -5.49 9.98
CA PRO A 223 -22.93 -5.87 10.64
C PRO A 223 -23.07 -6.10 12.15
N ASP A 224 -23.92 -5.34 12.83
CA ASP A 224 -24.13 -5.49 14.27
C ASP A 224 -25.04 -6.67 14.58
N PHE A 225 -26.03 -6.93 13.72
CA PHE A 225 -26.82 -8.14 13.75
C PHE A 225 -25.94 -9.40 13.61
N VAL A 226 -25.04 -9.44 12.63
CA VAL A 226 -24.11 -10.57 12.44
C VAL A 226 -23.20 -10.75 13.66
N LYS A 227 -22.65 -9.67 14.24
CA LYS A 227 -21.88 -9.77 15.49
C LYS A 227 -22.71 -10.36 16.62
N GLU A 228 -23.99 -10.02 16.73
CA GLU A 228 -24.86 -10.58 17.76
C GLU A 228 -25.11 -12.08 17.57
N VAL A 229 -25.38 -12.52 16.34
CA VAL A 229 -25.47 -13.95 16.00
C VAL A 229 -24.21 -14.68 16.44
N LEU A 230 -23.03 -14.14 16.11
CA LEU A 230 -21.75 -14.71 16.51
C LEU A 230 -21.56 -14.73 18.04
N ARG A 231 -21.94 -13.67 18.76
CA ARG A 231 -21.87 -13.62 20.22
C ARG A 231 -22.70 -14.72 20.88
N ARG A 232 -23.91 -14.96 20.37
CA ARG A 232 -24.80 -16.03 20.84
C ARG A 232 -24.13 -17.40 20.66
N THR A 233 -23.55 -17.66 19.49
CA THR A 233 -22.83 -18.91 19.21
C THR A 233 -21.59 -19.10 20.09
N LEU A 234 -20.86 -18.01 20.36
CA LEU A 234 -19.68 -18.02 21.23
C LEU A 234 -20.03 -18.07 22.73
N GLY A 235 -21.31 -18.04 23.11
CA GLY A 235 -21.73 -17.98 24.51
C GLY A 235 -21.36 -16.68 25.23
N THR A 236 -20.99 -15.62 24.48
CA THR A 236 -20.60 -14.33 25.06
C THR A 236 -21.84 -13.46 25.29
N ARG A 237 -22.42 -13.54 26.48
CA ARG A 237 -23.46 -12.59 26.91
C ARG A 237 -22.83 -11.21 27.08
N GLN A 238 -23.38 -10.20 26.42
CA GLN A 238 -23.18 -8.82 26.84
C GLN A 238 -24.11 -8.56 28.02
N GLU A 239 -23.56 -8.40 29.23
CA GLU A 239 -24.22 -7.54 30.20
C GLU A 239 -24.22 -6.14 29.59
N GLY A 240 -25.40 -5.63 29.22
CA GLY A 240 -25.54 -4.26 28.76
C GLY A 240 -25.03 -3.28 29.82
N PRO A 241 -24.69 -2.03 29.45
CA PRO A 241 -24.34 -1.03 30.45
C PRO A 241 -25.48 -0.93 31.46
N LYS A 242 -25.18 -1.16 32.75
CA LYS A 242 -26.09 -0.77 33.83
C LYS A 242 -26.32 0.73 33.68
N GLN A 243 -27.57 1.11 33.44
CA GLN A 243 -28.02 2.50 33.47
C GLN A 243 -27.70 3.13 34.83
#